data_AF-A0AAU4B2B6-F1
#
_entry.id   AF-A0AAU4B2B6-F1
#
_cell.length_a   1.000
_cell.length_b   1.000
_cell.length_c   1.000
_cell.angle_alpha   90.00
_cell.angle_beta   90.00
_cell.angle_gamma   90.00
#
_symmetry.space_group_name_H-M   'P 1'
#
loop_
_entity.id
_entity.type
_entity.pdbx_description
1 polymer ?
#
loop_
_entity_poly.entity_id
_entity_poly.type
_entity_poly.pdbx_seq_one_letter_code
_entity_poly.pdbx_strand_id
1 'polypeptide(L)'
;MHTLPQQLANGLFIGSMYGLIAIGYTMVYGIVQLINFAHGEIYMTGAFGALAVYTNLPDSMSIWAALPLMLAGGALVSVLIAVGAERLAYRPLRNAPRLAPLITAIGLSLALQQAVFLWYPNATSGKPFPQLPGGPFHVGSVDIQSGDIFLVVAAVVCMAALAAFVRTSRTGRAMQATAQDPDTAQLMGIDTNRIIVIAFAIGGFFAAVAGLASGLKYGQIKYDIGFQAGLKAFTAAVLGGIGNIYGAMLGGLVLGIAESCASAYISNIPGMEQLGGGSWNTVWAFVLLIIVLLVRPQGLLGERVADRA
;
A
#
# COMPACT_ATOMS: atom_id res chain seq x y z
N MET A 1 0.94 27.74 17.97
CA MET A 1 2.21 27.18 17.44
C MET A 1 2.54 25.78 18.00
N HIS A 2 1.62 25.07 18.68
CA HIS A 2 1.86 23.74 19.27
C HIS A 2 1.43 22.55 18.39
N THR A 3 1.00 22.78 17.15
CA THR A 3 0.45 21.71 16.28
C THR A 3 1.50 21.05 15.39
N LEU A 4 2.68 21.68 15.17
CA LEU A 4 3.70 21.15 14.26
C LEU A 4 4.19 19.74 14.68
N PRO A 5 4.51 19.47 15.96
CA PRO A 5 4.91 18.12 16.39
C PRO A 5 3.83 17.08 16.13
N GLN A 6 2.55 17.41 16.38
CA GLN A 6 1.42 16.52 16.09
C GLN A 6 1.28 16.25 14.59
N GLN A 7 1.45 17.27 13.74
CA GLN A 7 1.33 17.10 12.29
C GLN A 7 2.48 16.28 11.70
N LEU A 8 3.69 16.41 12.23
CA LEU A 8 4.79 15.52 11.85
C LEU A 8 4.51 14.07 12.26
N ALA A 9 3.96 13.85 13.45
CA ALA A 9 3.57 12.51 13.91
C ALA A 9 2.43 11.92 13.06
N ASN A 10 1.36 12.68 12.82
CA ASN A 10 0.26 12.28 11.94
C ASN A 10 0.76 11.95 10.53
N GLY A 11 1.64 12.78 9.99
CA GLY A 11 2.28 12.58 8.69
C GLY A 11 3.16 11.33 8.64
N LEU A 12 3.92 11.05 9.71
CA LEU A 12 4.67 9.80 9.86
C LEU A 12 3.74 8.58 9.84
N PHE A 13 2.62 8.64 10.55
CA PHE A 13 1.66 7.53 10.60
C PHE A 13 1.00 7.29 9.24
N ILE A 14 0.45 8.34 8.62
CA ILE A 14 -0.16 8.25 7.28
C ILE A 14 0.88 7.82 6.24
N GLY A 15 2.08 8.38 6.31
CA GLY A 15 3.17 8.04 5.41
C GLY A 15 3.67 6.61 5.57
N SER A 16 3.64 6.06 6.79
CA SER A 16 3.96 4.64 7.04
C SER A 16 2.93 3.72 6.38
N MET A 17 1.66 4.11 6.38
CA MET A 17 0.61 3.38 5.66
C MET A 17 0.83 3.41 4.14
N TYR A 18 1.07 4.61 3.59
CA TYR A 18 1.35 4.75 2.15
C TYR A 18 2.62 4.00 1.75
N GLY A 19 3.67 4.05 2.59
CA GLY A 19 4.90 3.30 2.39
C GLY A 19 4.66 1.78 2.38
N LEU A 20 3.86 1.26 3.31
CA LEU A 20 3.57 -0.17 3.38
C LEU A 20 2.80 -0.68 2.14
N ILE A 21 1.82 0.09 1.67
CA ILE A 21 1.10 -0.23 0.42
C ILE A 21 2.04 -0.05 -0.80
N ALA A 22 2.86 1.01 -0.80
CA ALA A 22 3.81 1.32 -1.88
C ALA A 22 4.89 0.25 -2.04
N ILE A 23 5.33 -0.39 -0.96
CA ILE A 23 6.25 -1.53 -1.01
C ILE A 23 5.64 -2.70 -1.79
N GLY A 24 4.36 -3.00 -1.58
CA GLY A 24 3.62 -4.02 -2.34
C GLY A 24 3.53 -3.68 -3.82
N TYR A 25 3.17 -2.44 -4.16
CA TYR A 25 3.18 -1.91 -5.53
C TYR A 25 4.55 -2.06 -6.20
N THR A 26 5.58 -1.62 -5.48
CA THR A 26 6.96 -1.58 -5.95
C THR A 26 7.49 -2.95 -6.27
N MET A 27 7.16 -3.95 -5.46
CA MET A 27 7.62 -5.30 -5.67
C MET A 27 6.97 -5.90 -6.94
N VAL A 28 5.65 -5.70 -7.16
CA VAL A 28 4.97 -6.23 -8.36
C VAL A 28 5.45 -5.53 -9.62
N TYR A 29 5.52 -4.19 -9.57
CA TYR A 29 5.99 -3.39 -10.70
C TYR A 29 7.47 -3.66 -11.00
N GLY A 30 8.31 -3.83 -9.98
CA GLY A 30 9.74 -4.05 -10.15
C GLY A 30 10.06 -5.28 -11.00
N ILE A 31 9.17 -6.28 -11.02
CA ILE A 31 9.36 -7.50 -11.80
C ILE A 31 8.60 -7.45 -13.13
N VAL A 32 7.33 -7.03 -13.11
CA VAL A 32 6.45 -7.13 -14.29
C VAL A 32 6.43 -5.84 -15.12
N GLN A 33 6.86 -4.71 -14.55
CA GLN A 33 6.83 -3.38 -15.16
C GLN A 33 5.44 -2.94 -15.66
N LEU A 34 4.39 -3.53 -15.09
CA LEU A 34 3.00 -3.19 -15.36
C LEU A 34 2.39 -2.46 -14.16
N ILE A 35 1.64 -1.40 -14.44
CA ILE A 35 0.90 -0.65 -13.42
C ILE A 35 -0.31 -1.48 -13.00
N ASN A 36 -0.38 -1.83 -11.71
CA ASN A 36 -1.45 -2.64 -11.14
C ASN A 36 -2.36 -1.81 -10.23
N PHE A 37 -3.37 -1.14 -10.79
CA PHE A 37 -4.34 -0.38 -9.99
C PHE A 37 -5.18 -1.24 -9.04
N ALA A 38 -5.36 -2.53 -9.35
CA ALA A 38 -6.08 -3.46 -8.49
C ALA A 38 -5.37 -3.74 -7.15
N HIS A 39 -4.11 -3.35 -6.97
CA HIS A 39 -3.39 -3.54 -5.70
C HIS A 39 -4.04 -2.78 -4.52
N GLY A 40 -4.65 -1.62 -4.77
CA GLY A 40 -5.47 -0.93 -3.77
C GLY A 40 -6.65 -1.79 -3.29
N GLU A 41 -7.29 -2.52 -4.20
CA GLU A 41 -8.40 -3.42 -3.83
C GLU A 41 -7.92 -4.73 -3.19
N ILE A 42 -6.71 -5.17 -3.52
CA ILE A 42 -6.04 -6.28 -2.82
C ILE A 42 -5.78 -5.89 -1.34
N TYR A 43 -5.46 -4.62 -1.09
CA TYR A 43 -5.38 -4.05 0.27
C TYR A 43 -6.74 -4.03 0.97
N MET A 44 -7.78 -3.56 0.29
CA MET A 44 -9.15 -3.54 0.82
C MET A 44 -9.62 -4.96 1.18
N THR A 45 -9.51 -5.90 0.25
CA THR A 45 -9.93 -7.30 0.46
C THR A 45 -9.14 -7.97 1.58
N GLY A 46 -7.87 -7.61 1.79
CA GLY A 46 -7.11 -8.02 2.95
C GLY A 46 -7.68 -7.48 4.27
N ALA A 47 -8.11 -6.21 4.30
CA ALA A 47 -8.78 -5.61 5.46
C ALA A 47 -10.12 -6.32 5.77
N PHE A 48 -10.94 -6.58 4.75
CA PHE A 48 -12.20 -7.32 4.92
C PHE A 48 -11.98 -8.80 5.27
N GLY A 49 -10.91 -9.42 4.77
CA GLY A 49 -10.53 -10.78 5.17
C GLY A 49 -10.14 -10.85 6.65
N ALA A 50 -9.39 -9.86 7.14
CA ALA A 50 -9.07 -9.74 8.56
C ALA A 50 -10.32 -9.48 9.42
N LEU A 51 -11.22 -8.60 8.95
CA LEU A 51 -12.49 -8.34 9.62
C LEU A 51 -13.36 -9.61 9.69
N ALA A 52 -13.47 -10.35 8.58
CA ALA A 52 -14.26 -11.57 8.51
C ALA A 52 -13.78 -12.61 9.54
N VAL A 53 -12.47 -12.77 9.70
CA VAL A 53 -11.94 -13.64 10.76
C VAL A 53 -12.33 -13.12 12.14
N TYR A 54 -12.15 -11.84 12.41
CA TYR A 54 -12.48 -11.24 13.70
C TYR A 54 -13.97 -11.45 14.07
N THR A 55 -14.89 -11.23 13.13
CA THR A 55 -16.33 -11.38 13.38
C THR A 55 -16.79 -12.82 13.62
N ASN A 56 -15.98 -13.81 13.25
CA ASN A 56 -16.26 -15.23 13.48
C ASN A 56 -15.54 -15.80 14.72
N LEU A 57 -14.72 -14.99 15.40
CA LEU A 57 -14.06 -15.40 16.65
C LEU A 57 -15.00 -15.19 17.85
N PRO A 58 -14.85 -15.98 18.94
CA PRO A 58 -15.60 -15.77 20.17
C PRO A 58 -15.34 -14.39 20.78
N ASP A 59 -16.38 -13.69 21.24
CA ASP A 59 -16.29 -12.34 21.84
C ASP A 59 -15.38 -12.28 23.10
N SER A 60 -15.17 -13.42 23.77
CA SER A 60 -14.30 -13.54 24.94
C SER A 60 -12.80 -13.60 24.59
N MET A 61 -12.45 -13.73 23.31
CA MET A 61 -11.06 -13.83 22.89
C MET A 61 -10.35 -12.48 23.00
N SER A 62 -9.20 -12.47 23.64
CA SER A 62 -8.35 -11.27 23.68
C SER A 62 -7.93 -10.86 22.27
N ILE A 63 -7.99 -9.57 21.97
CA ILE A 63 -7.53 -8.99 20.71
C ILE A 63 -6.08 -9.37 20.37
N TRP A 64 -5.22 -9.55 21.36
CA TRP A 64 -3.83 -9.99 21.16
C TRP A 64 -3.73 -11.41 20.60
N ALA A 65 -4.68 -12.29 20.94
CA ALA A 65 -4.78 -13.63 20.37
C ALA A 65 -5.52 -13.62 19.02
N ALA A 66 -6.46 -12.69 18.81
CA ALA A 66 -7.15 -12.52 17.54
C ALA A 66 -6.24 -11.94 16.44
N LEU A 67 -5.27 -11.08 16.80
CA LEU A 67 -4.45 -10.33 15.84
C LEU A 67 -3.64 -11.22 14.87
N PRO A 68 -2.96 -12.30 15.31
CA PRO A 68 -2.32 -13.24 14.39
C PRO A 68 -3.31 -13.97 13.47
N LEU A 69 -4.51 -14.30 13.96
CA LEU A 69 -5.56 -14.95 13.18
C LEU A 69 -6.14 -14.00 12.13
N MET A 70 -6.38 -12.76 12.51
CA MET A 70 -6.81 -11.69 11.60
C MET A 70 -5.77 -11.47 10.50
N LEU A 71 -4.48 -11.41 10.85
CA LEU A 71 -3.40 -11.28 9.89
C LEU A 71 -3.35 -12.49 8.94
N ALA A 72 -3.45 -13.71 9.48
CA ALA A 72 -3.45 -14.93 8.67
C ALA A 72 -4.64 -14.98 7.69
N GLY A 73 -5.85 -14.63 8.15
CA GLY A 73 -7.04 -14.57 7.31
C GLY A 73 -6.99 -13.48 6.26
N GLY A 74 -6.61 -12.26 6.64
CA GLY A 74 -6.41 -11.15 5.72
C GLY A 74 -5.35 -11.45 4.67
N ALA A 75 -4.22 -12.02 5.09
CA ALA A 75 -3.15 -12.45 4.19
C ALA A 75 -3.62 -13.55 3.24
N LEU A 76 -4.33 -14.57 3.72
CA LEU A 76 -4.87 -15.64 2.88
C LEU A 76 -5.76 -15.06 1.77
N VAL A 77 -6.75 -14.23 2.13
CA VAL A 77 -7.68 -13.63 1.17
C VAL A 77 -6.94 -12.75 0.16
N SER A 78 -6.09 -11.85 0.64
CA SER A 78 -5.38 -10.89 -0.20
C SER A 78 -4.39 -11.57 -1.13
N VAL A 79 -3.65 -12.59 -0.64
CA VAL A 79 -2.72 -13.39 -1.46
C VAL A 79 -3.47 -14.18 -2.52
N LEU A 80 -4.60 -14.82 -2.17
CA LEU A 80 -5.41 -15.56 -3.14
C LEU A 80 -5.95 -14.66 -4.24
N ILE A 81 -6.42 -13.46 -3.88
CA ILE A 81 -6.91 -12.47 -4.86
C ILE A 81 -5.76 -11.95 -5.71
N ALA A 82 -4.59 -11.65 -5.13
CA ALA A 82 -3.43 -11.20 -5.87
C ALA A 82 -2.92 -12.25 -6.87
N VAL A 83 -2.84 -13.51 -6.45
CA VAL A 83 -2.44 -14.62 -7.32
C VAL A 83 -3.52 -14.92 -8.37
N GLY A 84 -4.80 -14.83 -8.00
CA GLY A 84 -5.91 -14.96 -8.93
C GLY A 84 -5.89 -13.87 -10.01
N ALA A 85 -5.65 -12.62 -9.60
CA ALA A 85 -5.47 -11.48 -10.49
C ALA A 85 -4.30 -11.70 -11.46
N GLU A 86 -3.16 -12.16 -10.94
CA GLU A 86 -2.00 -12.52 -11.76
C GLU A 86 -2.39 -13.55 -12.82
N ARG A 87 -3.02 -14.66 -12.43
CA ARG A 87 -3.29 -15.78 -13.34
C ARG A 87 -4.38 -15.50 -14.36
N LEU A 88 -5.46 -14.85 -13.93
CA LEU A 88 -6.68 -14.69 -14.73
C LEU A 88 -6.69 -13.37 -15.50
N ALA A 89 -6.14 -12.31 -14.94
CA ALA A 89 -6.21 -10.98 -15.53
C ALA A 89 -4.90 -10.58 -16.20
N TYR A 90 -3.76 -10.70 -15.51
CA TYR A 90 -2.49 -10.14 -16.00
C TYR A 90 -1.69 -11.10 -16.89
N ARG A 91 -1.63 -12.38 -16.55
CA ARG A 91 -0.83 -13.38 -17.28
C ARG A 91 -1.21 -13.51 -18.76
N PRO A 92 -2.51 -13.51 -19.15
CA PRO A 92 -2.89 -13.54 -20.56
C PRO A 92 -2.47 -12.30 -21.35
N LEU A 93 -2.28 -11.17 -20.66
CA LEU A 93 -2.05 -9.85 -21.27
C LEU A 93 -0.58 -9.44 -21.27
N ARG A 94 0.36 -10.30 -20.85
CA ARG A 94 1.79 -9.96 -20.79
C ARG A 94 2.37 -9.58 -22.16
N ASN A 95 1.86 -10.19 -23.23
CA ASN A 95 2.30 -9.90 -24.61
C ASN A 95 1.35 -8.93 -25.33
N ALA A 96 0.33 -8.41 -24.64
CA ALA A 96 -0.64 -7.48 -25.22
C ALA A 96 -0.08 -6.05 -25.23
N PRO A 97 -0.66 -5.13 -26.03
CA PRO A 97 -0.28 -3.72 -26.02
C PRO A 97 -0.39 -3.13 -24.61
N ARG A 98 0.52 -2.21 -24.25
CA ARG A 98 0.64 -1.63 -22.89
C ARG A 98 -0.67 -1.07 -22.29
N LEU A 99 -1.60 -0.65 -23.15
CA LEU A 99 -2.91 -0.14 -22.73
C LEU A 99 -3.84 -1.25 -22.20
N ALA A 100 -3.73 -2.48 -22.72
CA ALA A 100 -4.64 -3.57 -22.34
C ALA A 100 -4.50 -3.97 -20.86
N PRO A 101 -3.29 -4.22 -20.31
CA PRO A 101 -3.13 -4.47 -18.87
C PRO A 101 -3.64 -3.33 -17.98
N LEU A 102 -3.54 -2.08 -18.42
CA LEU A 102 -4.03 -0.91 -17.67
C LEU A 102 -5.56 -0.92 -17.57
N ILE A 103 -6.25 -1.14 -18.70
CA ILE A 103 -7.71 -1.23 -18.74
C ILE A 103 -8.18 -2.41 -17.88
N THR A 104 -7.51 -3.55 -17.97
CA THR A 104 -7.82 -4.73 -17.16
C THR A 104 -7.57 -4.48 -15.68
N ALA A 105 -6.51 -3.76 -15.30
CA ALA A 105 -6.25 -3.40 -13.91
C ALA A 105 -7.38 -2.54 -13.31
N ILE A 106 -7.88 -1.56 -14.07
CA ILE A 106 -9.00 -0.71 -13.65
C ILE A 106 -10.30 -1.54 -13.58
N GLY A 107 -10.57 -2.36 -14.59
CA GLY A 107 -11.75 -3.24 -14.60
C GLY A 107 -11.75 -4.22 -13.44
N LEU A 108 -10.59 -4.81 -13.12
CA LEU A 108 -10.43 -5.68 -11.95
C LEU A 108 -10.60 -4.92 -10.64
N SER A 109 -10.10 -3.67 -10.56
CA SER A 109 -10.30 -2.81 -9.39
C SER A 109 -11.79 -2.62 -9.11
N LEU A 110 -12.56 -2.21 -10.12
CA LEU A 110 -14.01 -2.03 -10.00
C LEU A 110 -14.71 -3.36 -9.67
N ALA A 111 -14.32 -4.46 -10.33
CA ALA A 111 -14.91 -5.77 -10.06
C ALA A 111 -14.70 -6.21 -8.60
N LEU A 112 -13.49 -6.03 -8.05
CA LEU A 112 -13.18 -6.38 -6.66
C LEU A 112 -13.90 -5.47 -5.66
N GLN A 113 -13.96 -4.17 -5.95
CA GLN A 113 -14.71 -3.19 -5.16
C GLN A 113 -16.20 -3.58 -5.08
N GLN A 114 -16.81 -3.88 -6.22
CA GLN A 114 -18.22 -4.29 -6.29
C GLN A 114 -18.45 -5.68 -5.67
N ALA A 115 -17.50 -6.60 -5.77
CA ALA A 115 -17.59 -7.91 -5.11
C ALA A 115 -17.65 -7.77 -3.58
N VAL A 116 -16.79 -6.91 -3.01
CA VAL A 116 -16.83 -6.62 -1.56
C VAL A 116 -18.12 -5.89 -1.18
N PHE A 117 -18.60 -4.96 -2.00
CA PHE A 117 -19.89 -4.31 -1.79
C PHE A 117 -21.05 -5.31 -1.75
N LEU A 118 -21.06 -6.33 -2.62
CA LEU A 118 -22.11 -7.35 -2.63
C LEU A 118 -22.11 -8.22 -1.37
N TRP A 119 -20.93 -8.57 -0.84
CA TRP A 119 -20.82 -9.31 0.42
C TRP A 119 -21.05 -8.45 1.66
N TYR A 120 -20.75 -7.15 1.58
CA TYR A 120 -20.95 -6.19 2.66
C TYR A 120 -21.76 -4.96 2.21
N PRO A 121 -23.07 -5.09 1.88
CA PRO A 121 -23.86 -3.97 1.35
C PRO A 121 -23.93 -2.76 2.29
N ASN A 122 -23.86 -3.00 3.60
CA ASN A 122 -23.90 -1.96 4.63
C ASN A 122 -22.53 -1.33 4.92
N ALA A 123 -21.47 -1.65 4.16
CA ALA A 123 -20.14 -1.07 4.35
C ALA A 123 -19.99 0.37 3.81
N THR A 124 -21.03 0.94 3.22
CA THR A 124 -21.07 2.37 2.84
C THR A 124 -20.91 3.29 4.06
N SER A 125 -21.52 2.91 5.18
CA SER A 125 -21.47 3.64 6.45
C SER A 125 -20.16 3.43 7.24
N GLY A 126 -19.28 2.55 6.76
CA GLY A 126 -18.17 2.01 7.55
C GLY A 126 -18.60 0.81 8.39
N LYS A 127 -17.87 -0.29 8.29
CA LYS A 127 -17.99 -1.44 9.18
C LYS A 127 -17.07 -1.25 10.38
N PRO A 128 -17.56 -1.39 11.62
CA PRO A 128 -16.71 -1.32 12.80
C PRO A 128 -15.56 -2.32 12.71
N PHE A 129 -14.37 -1.86 13.07
CA PHE A 129 -13.15 -2.66 13.11
C PHE A 129 -12.63 -2.64 14.56
N PRO A 130 -12.09 -3.75 15.09
CA PRO A 130 -11.55 -3.75 16.45
C PRO A 130 -10.46 -2.71 16.63
N GLN A 131 -10.41 -2.11 17.81
CA GLN A 131 -9.34 -1.19 18.20
C GLN A 131 -8.39 -1.89 19.18
N LEU A 132 -7.11 -1.53 19.11
CA LEU A 132 -6.13 -2.00 20.08
C LEU A 132 -6.38 -1.33 21.44
N PRO A 133 -6.34 -2.09 22.55
CA PRO A 133 -6.45 -1.55 23.89
C PRO A 133 -5.24 -0.64 24.20
N GLY A 134 -5.42 0.30 25.12
CA GLY A 134 -4.34 1.17 25.61
C GLY A 134 -4.62 2.67 25.59
N GLY A 135 -5.70 3.13 24.95
CA GLY A 135 -6.01 4.57 24.87
C GLY A 135 -4.93 5.38 24.14
N PRO A 136 -5.05 6.71 24.07
CA PRO A 136 -4.00 7.57 23.54
C PRO A 136 -2.83 7.69 24.52
N PHE A 137 -1.61 7.48 24.03
CA PHE A 137 -0.37 7.80 24.72
C PHE A 137 -0.02 9.27 24.44
N HIS A 138 0.14 10.05 25.51
CA HIS A 138 0.54 11.44 25.42
C HIS A 138 2.06 11.55 25.59
N VAL A 139 2.77 11.90 24.51
CA VAL A 139 4.21 12.19 24.54
C VAL A 139 4.41 13.69 24.30
N GLY A 140 4.53 14.44 25.39
CA GLY A 140 4.61 15.90 25.33
C GLY A 140 3.32 16.50 24.77
N SER A 141 3.39 17.14 23.60
CA SER A 141 2.23 17.72 22.90
C SER A 141 1.69 16.81 21.77
N VAL A 142 2.09 15.53 21.75
CA VAL A 142 1.72 14.58 20.70
C VAL A 142 0.85 13.45 21.27
N ASP A 143 -0.29 13.25 20.64
CA ASP A 143 -1.22 12.15 20.93
C ASP A 143 -0.96 11.01 19.95
N ILE A 144 -0.65 9.82 20.49
CA ILE A 144 -0.32 8.61 19.73
C ILE A 144 -1.28 7.50 20.13
N GLN A 145 -2.03 6.94 19.17
CA GLN A 145 -2.91 5.81 19.46
C GLN A 145 -2.17 4.48 19.31
N SER A 146 -2.63 3.43 20.01
CA SER A 146 -2.08 2.07 19.87
C SER A 146 -2.06 1.58 18.41
N GLY A 147 -3.07 1.96 17.61
CA GLY A 147 -3.14 1.66 16.18
C GLY A 147 -2.02 2.31 15.36
N ASP A 148 -1.60 3.53 15.71
CA ASP A 148 -0.49 4.23 15.05
C ASP A 148 0.85 3.53 15.32
N ILE A 149 1.06 3.09 16.56
CA ILE A 149 2.26 2.33 16.96
C ILE A 149 2.34 1.03 16.17
N PHE A 150 1.23 0.28 16.11
CA PHE A 150 1.17 -0.96 15.34
C PHE A 150 1.49 -0.72 13.86
N LEU A 151 0.93 0.32 13.26
CA LEU A 151 1.16 0.68 11.86
C LEU A 151 2.62 0.99 11.57
N VAL A 152 3.28 1.82 12.40
CA VAL A 152 4.69 2.18 12.21
C VAL A 152 5.59 0.95 12.40
N VAL A 153 5.35 0.16 13.45
CA VAL A 153 6.12 -1.07 13.71
C VAL A 153 5.94 -2.06 12.56
N ALA A 154 4.71 -2.29 12.11
CA ALA A 154 4.43 -3.17 10.98
C ALA A 154 5.15 -2.69 9.71
N ALA A 155 5.12 -1.38 9.41
CA ALA A 155 5.78 -0.84 8.23
C ALA A 155 7.30 -1.06 8.26
N VAL A 156 7.96 -0.79 9.40
CA VAL A 156 9.40 -0.99 9.56
C VAL A 156 9.77 -2.48 9.47
N VAL A 157 9.03 -3.35 10.16
CA VAL A 157 9.26 -4.80 10.15
C VAL A 157 9.07 -5.36 8.74
N CYS A 158 8.00 -4.97 8.05
CA CYS A 158 7.72 -5.41 6.68
C CYS A 158 8.78 -4.96 5.69
N MET A 159 9.22 -3.69 5.77
CA MET A 159 10.31 -3.18 4.94
C MET A 159 11.60 -3.95 5.18
N ALA A 160 12.01 -4.13 6.44
CA ALA A 160 13.23 -4.84 6.80
C ALA A 160 13.18 -6.31 6.38
N ALA A 161 12.04 -6.97 6.60
CA ALA A 161 11.82 -8.37 6.20
C ALA A 161 11.87 -8.54 4.68
N LEU A 162 11.23 -7.66 3.91
CA LEU A 162 11.28 -7.74 2.45
C LEU A 162 12.68 -7.46 1.92
N ALA A 163 13.35 -6.42 2.44
CA ALA A 163 14.71 -6.08 2.02
C ALA A 163 15.69 -7.23 2.32
N ALA A 164 15.58 -7.85 3.49
CA ALA A 164 16.34 -9.04 3.83
C ALA A 164 16.01 -10.19 2.89
N PHE A 165 14.73 -10.50 2.69
CA PHE A 165 14.27 -11.57 1.79
C PHE A 165 14.81 -11.40 0.36
N VAL A 166 14.71 -10.22 -0.21
CA VAL A 166 15.18 -9.94 -1.59
C VAL A 166 16.70 -10.08 -1.68
N ARG A 167 17.45 -9.61 -0.67
CA ARG A 167 18.92 -9.63 -0.68
C ARG A 167 19.51 -11.02 -0.41
N THR A 168 18.93 -11.79 0.51
CA THR A 168 19.56 -13.02 1.01
C THR A 168 18.96 -14.30 0.45
N SER A 169 17.68 -14.30 0.05
CA SER A 169 17.02 -15.53 -0.40
C SER A 169 17.31 -15.86 -1.87
N ARG A 170 17.32 -17.16 -2.20
CA ARG A 170 17.43 -17.64 -3.60
C ARG A 170 16.27 -17.12 -4.47
N THR A 171 15.06 -17.07 -3.90
CA THR A 171 13.87 -16.49 -4.54
C THR A 171 14.03 -15.00 -4.80
N GLY A 172 14.60 -14.25 -3.86
CA GLY A 172 14.90 -12.83 -4.01
C GLY A 172 15.91 -12.54 -5.13
N ARG A 173 16.97 -13.35 -5.21
CA ARG A 173 17.94 -13.26 -6.33
C ARG A 173 17.29 -13.59 -7.67
N ALA A 174 16.40 -14.58 -7.71
CA ALA A 174 15.63 -14.91 -8.91
C ALA A 174 14.65 -13.80 -9.31
N MET A 175 14.05 -13.10 -8.33
CA MET A 175 13.25 -11.90 -8.58
C MET A 175 14.07 -10.80 -9.23
N GLN A 176 15.27 -10.50 -8.71
CA GLN A 176 16.16 -9.50 -9.29
C GLN A 176 16.60 -9.88 -10.71
N ALA A 177 16.94 -11.14 -10.95
CA ALA A 177 17.29 -11.61 -12.30
C ALA A 177 16.11 -11.49 -13.28
N THR A 178 14.91 -11.87 -12.84
CA THR A 178 13.68 -11.76 -13.65
C THR A 178 13.34 -10.30 -13.94
N ALA A 179 13.57 -9.39 -13.00
CA ALA A 179 13.34 -7.95 -13.18
C ALA A 179 14.29 -7.29 -14.21
N GLN A 180 15.52 -7.82 -14.34
CA GLN A 180 16.51 -7.29 -15.28
C GLN A 180 16.24 -7.75 -16.72
N ASP A 181 16.03 -9.05 -16.88
CA ASP A 181 15.74 -9.71 -18.15
C ASP A 181 15.03 -11.06 -17.91
N PRO A 182 13.70 -11.12 -18.08
CA PRO A 182 12.93 -12.35 -17.94
C PRO A 182 13.33 -13.45 -18.92
N ASP A 183 13.81 -13.11 -20.12
CA ASP A 183 14.13 -14.10 -21.16
C ASP A 183 15.48 -14.75 -20.84
N THR A 184 16.49 -13.95 -20.50
CA THR A 184 17.78 -14.47 -20.02
C THR A 184 17.61 -15.25 -18.72
N ALA A 185 16.77 -14.80 -17.79
CA ALA A 185 16.49 -15.54 -16.55
C ALA A 185 15.91 -16.94 -16.85
N GLN A 186 15.02 -17.07 -17.83
CA GLN A 186 14.47 -18.36 -18.27
C GLN A 186 15.54 -19.27 -18.86
N LEU A 187 16.45 -18.73 -19.68
CA LEU A 187 17.59 -19.48 -20.23
C LEU A 187 18.55 -19.98 -19.14
N MET A 188 18.64 -19.25 -18.03
CA MET A 188 19.41 -19.66 -16.84
C MET A 188 18.65 -20.63 -15.91
N GLY A 189 17.50 -21.16 -16.34
CA GLY A 189 16.71 -22.17 -15.63
C GLY A 189 15.82 -21.60 -14.52
N ILE A 190 15.56 -20.30 -14.49
CA ILE A 190 14.62 -19.67 -13.56
C ILE A 190 13.21 -19.75 -14.15
N ASP A 191 12.27 -20.33 -13.41
CA ASP A 191 10.85 -20.27 -13.78
C ASP A 191 10.28 -18.87 -13.46
N THR A 192 10.38 -17.97 -14.42
CA THR A 192 9.91 -16.58 -14.31
C THR A 192 8.41 -16.47 -14.04
N ASN A 193 7.60 -17.42 -14.56
CA ASN A 193 6.18 -17.46 -14.27
C ASN A 193 5.93 -17.68 -12.78
N ARG A 194 6.65 -18.62 -12.17
CA ARG A 194 6.58 -18.87 -10.73
C ARG A 194 7.08 -17.67 -9.92
N ILE A 195 8.16 -17.02 -10.35
CA ILE A 195 8.70 -15.83 -9.68
C ILE A 195 7.68 -14.68 -9.69
N ILE A 196 6.99 -14.45 -10.80
CA ILE A 196 5.94 -13.42 -10.90
C ILE A 196 4.75 -13.75 -10.00
N VAL A 197 4.32 -15.02 -9.92
CA VAL A 197 3.26 -15.43 -8.98
C VAL A 197 3.67 -15.17 -7.53
N ILE A 198 4.91 -15.53 -7.17
CA ILE A 198 5.43 -15.27 -5.81
C ILE A 198 5.48 -13.77 -5.55
N ALA A 199 5.81 -12.96 -6.56
CA ALA A 199 5.74 -11.52 -6.48
C ALA A 199 4.32 -11.07 -6.09
N PHE A 200 3.30 -11.43 -6.88
CA PHE A 200 1.93 -11.06 -6.56
C PHE A 200 1.49 -11.55 -5.16
N ALA A 201 1.92 -12.73 -4.74
CA ALA A 201 1.66 -13.23 -3.39
C ALA A 201 2.30 -12.35 -2.30
N ILE A 202 3.58 -11.98 -2.44
CA ILE A 202 4.27 -11.10 -1.50
C ILE A 202 3.61 -9.71 -1.47
N GLY A 203 3.24 -9.18 -2.64
CA GLY A 203 2.48 -7.94 -2.74
C GLY A 203 1.14 -8.02 -1.99
N GLY A 204 0.37 -9.08 -2.21
CA GLY A 204 -0.89 -9.31 -1.50
C GLY A 204 -0.70 -9.45 0.02
N PHE A 205 0.38 -10.09 0.46
CA PHE A 205 0.70 -10.17 1.89
C PHE A 205 0.89 -8.77 2.50
N PHE A 206 1.70 -7.90 1.89
CA PHE A 206 1.91 -6.54 2.41
C PHE A 206 0.64 -5.68 2.32
N ALA A 207 -0.16 -5.87 1.27
CA ALA A 207 -1.45 -5.22 1.14
C ALA A 207 -2.41 -5.63 2.29
N ALA A 208 -2.41 -6.90 2.71
CA ALA A 208 -3.17 -7.36 3.87
C ALA A 208 -2.65 -6.78 5.19
N VAL A 209 -1.34 -6.71 5.40
CA VAL A 209 -0.75 -6.09 6.60
C VAL A 209 -1.17 -4.62 6.69
N ALA A 210 -1.08 -3.89 5.58
CA ALA A 210 -1.55 -2.52 5.50
C ALA A 210 -3.06 -2.41 5.77
N GLY A 211 -3.87 -3.29 5.18
CA GLY A 211 -5.33 -3.30 5.35
C GLY A 211 -5.73 -3.51 6.81
N LEU A 212 -5.11 -4.49 7.47
CA LEU A 212 -5.27 -4.74 8.90
C LEU A 212 -4.85 -3.52 9.73
N ALA A 213 -3.66 -2.97 9.47
CA ALA A 213 -3.14 -1.81 10.20
C ALA A 213 -4.03 -0.58 10.04
N SER A 214 -4.57 -0.33 8.84
CA SER A 214 -5.53 0.75 8.60
C SER A 214 -6.82 0.54 9.37
N GLY A 215 -7.35 -0.68 9.39
CA GLY A 215 -8.56 -1.01 10.15
C GLY A 215 -8.37 -0.74 11.64
N LEU A 216 -7.24 -1.21 12.21
CA LEU A 216 -6.90 -1.00 13.63
C LEU A 216 -6.71 0.48 13.99
N LYS A 217 -6.16 1.27 13.04
CA LYS A 217 -5.96 2.72 13.22
C LYS A 217 -7.27 3.50 13.19
N TYR A 218 -8.11 3.30 12.17
CA TYR A 218 -9.32 4.10 11.99
C TYR A 218 -10.55 3.56 12.73
N GLY A 219 -10.50 2.32 13.24
CA GLY A 219 -11.62 1.67 13.94
C GLY A 219 -12.82 1.33 13.05
N GLN A 220 -12.69 1.54 11.73
CA GLN A 220 -13.71 1.20 10.76
C GLN A 220 -13.09 1.03 9.37
N ILE A 221 -13.74 0.22 8.53
CA ILE A 221 -13.37 0.05 7.12
C ILE A 221 -14.59 0.19 6.21
N LYS A 222 -14.42 0.85 5.07
CA LYS A 222 -15.44 1.00 4.01
C LYS A 222 -15.08 0.15 2.80
N TYR A 223 -16.06 -0.12 1.94
CA TYR A 223 -15.85 -0.89 0.71
C TYR A 223 -15.11 -0.11 -0.39
N ASP A 224 -14.85 1.18 -0.22
CA ASP A 224 -14.19 2.06 -1.20
C ASP A 224 -12.81 2.54 -0.77
N ILE A 225 -12.26 1.96 0.32
CA ILE A 225 -10.94 2.34 0.85
C ILE A 225 -9.78 1.98 -0.10
N GLY A 226 -10.00 1.06 -1.04
CA GLY A 226 -8.95 0.48 -1.88
C GLY A 226 -8.39 1.45 -2.90
N PHE A 227 -9.24 1.96 -3.80
CA PHE A 227 -8.83 2.77 -4.94
C PHE A 227 -8.04 4.03 -4.53
N GLN A 228 -8.56 4.84 -3.60
CA GLN A 228 -7.91 6.09 -3.21
C GLN A 228 -6.59 5.84 -2.47
N ALA A 229 -6.54 4.83 -1.58
CA ALA A 229 -5.31 4.44 -0.91
C ALA A 229 -4.27 3.91 -1.90
N GLY A 230 -4.71 3.10 -2.88
CA GLY A 230 -3.87 2.57 -3.95
C GLY A 230 -3.26 3.67 -4.82
N LEU A 231 -4.05 4.69 -5.18
CA LEU A 231 -3.57 5.82 -5.97
C LEU A 231 -2.52 6.65 -5.20
N LYS A 232 -2.75 6.91 -3.90
CA LYS A 232 -1.77 7.59 -3.04
C LYS A 232 -0.49 6.77 -2.83
N ALA A 233 -0.62 5.45 -2.67
CA ALA A 233 0.51 4.56 -2.54
C ALA A 233 1.32 4.43 -3.84
N PHE A 234 0.64 4.45 -5.00
CA PHE A 234 1.30 4.52 -6.30
C PHE A 234 2.08 5.82 -6.43
N THR A 235 1.47 6.96 -6.07
CA THR A 235 2.15 8.26 -5.99
C THR A 235 3.38 8.20 -5.10
N ALA A 236 3.28 7.58 -3.91
CA ALA A 236 4.40 7.36 -3.01
C ALA A 236 5.50 6.48 -3.63
N ALA A 237 5.15 5.41 -4.33
CA ALA A 237 6.11 4.53 -5.01
C ALA A 237 6.84 5.25 -6.15
N VAL A 238 6.11 6.04 -6.95
CA VAL A 238 6.67 6.87 -8.03
C VAL A 238 7.59 7.95 -7.47
N LEU A 239 7.13 8.65 -6.42
CA LEU A 239 7.92 9.66 -5.72
C LEU A 239 9.20 9.06 -5.15
N GLY A 240 9.13 7.84 -4.60
CA GLY A 240 10.27 7.11 -4.07
C GLY A 240 11.25 6.59 -5.11
N GLY A 241 10.79 6.39 -6.35
CA GLY A 241 11.47 5.65 -7.41
C GLY A 241 10.94 4.21 -7.47
N ILE A 242 10.14 3.91 -8.50
CA ILE A 242 9.49 2.60 -8.63
C ILE A 242 10.55 1.51 -8.84
N GLY A 243 10.40 0.39 -8.14
CA GLY A 243 11.34 -0.74 -8.15
C GLY A 243 12.31 -0.73 -6.95
N ASN A 244 12.47 0.41 -6.25
CA ASN A 244 13.31 0.50 -5.06
C ASN A 244 12.46 0.41 -3.77
N ILE A 245 12.66 -0.66 -3.00
CA ILE A 245 11.93 -0.93 -1.74
C ILE A 245 12.11 0.22 -0.73
N TYR A 246 13.34 0.71 -0.56
CA TYR A 246 13.63 1.82 0.37
C TYR A 246 13.09 3.15 -0.16
N GLY A 247 13.20 3.35 -1.47
CA GLY A 247 12.60 4.49 -2.17
C GLY A 247 11.10 4.58 -1.90
N ALA A 248 10.36 3.49 -2.11
CA ALA A 248 8.92 3.43 -1.91
C ALA A 248 8.49 3.78 -0.48
N MET A 249 9.21 3.28 0.53
CA MET A 249 8.94 3.61 1.93
C MET A 249 9.18 5.10 2.21
N LEU A 250 10.31 5.64 1.76
CA LEU A 250 10.64 7.06 1.95
C LEU A 250 9.69 7.97 1.17
N GLY A 251 9.29 7.59 -0.03
CA GLY A 251 8.26 8.29 -0.80
C GLY A 251 6.92 8.32 -0.08
N GLY A 252 6.53 7.22 0.57
CA GLY A 252 5.36 7.17 1.45
C GLY A 252 5.45 8.14 2.61
N LEU A 253 6.58 8.14 3.32
CA LEU A 253 6.84 9.04 4.44
C LEU A 253 6.79 10.52 4.02
N VAL A 254 7.47 10.88 2.93
CA VAL A 254 7.48 12.25 2.40
C VAL A 254 6.07 12.67 2.01
N LEU A 255 5.34 11.81 1.30
CA LEU A 255 3.97 12.08 0.90
C LEU A 255 3.04 12.28 2.12
N GLY A 256 3.15 11.42 3.13
CA GLY A 256 2.34 11.51 4.35
C GLY A 256 2.63 12.76 5.18
N ILE A 257 3.91 13.10 5.36
CA ILE A 257 4.33 14.33 6.05
C ILE A 257 3.82 15.56 5.30
N ALA A 258 3.97 15.58 3.98
CA ALA A 258 3.51 16.69 3.18
C ALA A 258 1.98 16.80 3.18
N GLU A 259 1.24 15.70 3.14
CA GLU A 259 -0.22 15.71 3.23
C GLU A 259 -0.70 16.22 4.60
N SER A 260 -0.08 15.78 5.70
CA SER A 260 -0.43 16.24 7.04
C SER A 260 -0.10 17.72 7.25
N CYS A 261 1.03 18.19 6.74
CA CYS A 261 1.38 19.61 6.79
C CYS A 261 0.48 20.45 5.88
N ALA A 262 0.21 19.98 4.66
CA ALA A 262 -0.68 20.63 3.71
C ALA A 262 -2.07 20.83 4.32
N SER A 263 -2.70 19.76 4.80
CA SER A 263 -4.03 19.83 5.43
C SER A 263 -4.08 20.79 6.65
N ALA A 264 -3.03 20.84 7.46
CA ALA A 264 -2.99 21.67 8.65
C ALA A 264 -2.67 23.14 8.39
N TYR A 265 -1.85 23.46 7.38
CA TYR A 265 -1.36 24.83 7.16
C TYR A 265 -2.00 25.52 5.95
N ILE A 266 -2.38 24.78 4.90
CA ILE A 266 -3.05 25.35 3.72
C ILE A 266 -4.44 25.87 4.08
N SER A 267 -5.10 25.25 5.05
CA SER A 267 -6.37 25.72 5.62
C SER A 267 -6.27 27.09 6.32
N ASN A 268 -5.06 27.53 6.68
CA ASN A 268 -4.83 28.81 7.38
C ASN A 268 -4.38 29.94 6.44
N ILE A 269 -4.23 29.70 5.13
CA ILE A 269 -3.83 30.72 4.16
C ILE A 269 -5.07 31.46 3.64
N PRO A 270 -5.20 32.78 3.84
CA PRO A 270 -6.33 33.56 3.32
C PRO A 270 -6.43 33.44 1.79
N GLY A 271 -7.61 33.07 1.27
CA GLY A 271 -7.88 32.91 -0.17
C GLY A 271 -7.79 31.47 -0.68
N MET A 272 -7.15 30.54 0.04
CA MET A 272 -7.07 29.12 -0.34
C MET A 272 -8.35 28.32 -0.04
N GLU A 273 -9.30 28.87 0.72
CA GLU A 273 -10.66 28.30 0.84
C GLU A 273 -11.39 28.24 -0.52
N GLN A 274 -11.13 29.22 -1.42
CA GLN A 274 -11.69 29.22 -2.78
C GLN A 274 -11.07 28.15 -3.69
N LEU A 275 -9.88 27.67 -3.34
CA LEU A 275 -9.16 26.57 -4.00
C LEU A 275 -9.29 25.24 -3.23
N GLY A 276 -10.27 25.15 -2.31
CA GLY A 276 -10.67 23.87 -1.71
C GLY A 276 -10.07 23.51 -0.35
N GLY A 277 -9.31 24.40 0.30
CA GLY A 277 -8.88 24.24 1.70
C GLY A 277 -8.37 22.84 2.09
N GLY A 278 -8.79 22.33 3.25
CA GLY A 278 -8.40 21.00 3.75
C GLY A 278 -9.12 19.80 3.10
N SER A 279 -10.25 20.03 2.41
CA SER A 279 -11.00 18.94 1.74
C SER A 279 -10.29 18.44 0.48
N TRP A 280 -9.31 19.20 -0.03
CA TRP A 280 -8.52 18.87 -1.21
C TRP A 280 -7.18 18.20 -0.86
N ASN A 281 -7.06 17.57 0.33
CA ASN A 281 -5.82 16.87 0.76
C ASN A 281 -5.23 15.95 -0.32
N THR A 282 -6.12 15.30 -1.08
CA THR A 282 -5.78 14.38 -2.15
C THR A 282 -5.19 15.10 -3.36
N VAL A 283 -5.72 16.28 -3.71
CA VAL A 283 -5.20 17.12 -4.81
C VAL A 283 -3.79 17.60 -4.47
N TRP A 284 -3.57 18.06 -3.23
CA TRP A 284 -2.25 18.51 -2.78
C TRP A 284 -1.19 17.40 -2.82
N ALA A 285 -1.57 16.16 -2.50
CA ALA A 285 -0.69 15.00 -2.64
C ALA A 285 -0.24 14.77 -4.10
N PHE A 286 -1.15 14.93 -5.09
CA PHE A 286 -0.79 14.82 -6.51
C PHE A 286 0.01 16.01 -7.03
N VAL A 287 -0.32 17.22 -6.60
CA VAL A 287 0.45 18.44 -6.97
C VAL A 287 1.90 18.29 -6.53
N LEU A 288 2.13 17.80 -5.30
CA LEU A 288 3.49 17.56 -4.80
C LEU A 288 4.23 16.50 -5.62
N LEU A 289 3.55 15.43 -6.03
CA LEU A 289 4.14 14.46 -6.96
C LEU A 289 4.53 15.10 -8.29
N ILE A 290 3.67 15.94 -8.88
CA ILE A 290 3.96 16.62 -10.15
C ILE A 290 5.22 17.49 -9.99
N ILE A 291 5.31 18.26 -8.90
CA ILE A 291 6.47 19.11 -8.60
C ILE A 291 7.74 18.26 -8.48
N VAL A 292 7.71 17.16 -7.72
CA VAL A 292 8.91 16.33 -7.55
C VAL A 292 9.30 15.65 -8.86
N LEU A 293 8.36 15.19 -9.68
CA LEU A 293 8.68 14.60 -10.99
C LEU A 293 9.24 15.62 -11.98
N LEU A 294 8.79 16.88 -11.92
CA LEU A 294 9.37 17.97 -12.72
C LEU A 294 10.83 18.23 -12.36
N VAL A 295 11.18 18.13 -11.07
CA VAL A 295 12.54 18.39 -10.58
C VAL A 295 13.44 17.15 -10.64
N ARG A 296 12.86 15.96 -10.40
CA ARG A 296 13.53 14.64 -10.39
C ARG A 296 12.60 13.55 -10.94
N PRO A 297 12.61 13.32 -12.27
CA PRO A 297 11.72 12.34 -12.90
C PRO A 297 12.02 10.88 -12.50
N GLN A 298 13.19 10.61 -11.92
CA GLN A 298 13.56 9.28 -11.39
C GLN A 298 13.00 9.03 -9.97
N GLY A 299 12.40 10.04 -9.33
CA GLY A 299 12.02 9.98 -7.91
C GLY A 299 13.20 10.27 -6.96
N LEU A 300 12.96 10.15 -5.66
CA LEU A 300 13.91 10.51 -4.60
C LEU A 300 15.13 9.58 -4.56
N LEU A 301 14.91 8.28 -4.74
CA LEU A 301 15.93 7.22 -4.71
C LEU A 301 15.86 6.29 -5.93
N GLY A 302 15.33 6.77 -7.05
CA GLY A 302 15.33 5.99 -8.29
C GLY A 302 16.74 5.64 -8.73
N GLU A 303 16.94 4.38 -9.09
CA GLU A 303 18.17 3.98 -9.77
C GLU A 303 18.27 4.73 -11.10
N ARG A 304 19.45 5.25 -11.40
CA ARG A 304 19.77 5.71 -12.75
C ARG A 304 19.62 4.50 -13.65
N VAL A 305 18.62 4.50 -14.50
CA VAL A 305 18.65 3.68 -15.72
C VAL A 305 19.89 4.20 -16.46
N ALA A 306 21.01 3.48 -16.34
CA ALA A 306 22.12 3.69 -17.23
C ALA A 306 21.56 3.48 -18.63
N ASP A 307 21.69 4.50 -19.48
CA ASP A 307 21.34 4.43 -20.89
C ASP A 307 21.85 3.09 -21.43
N ARG A 308 20.90 2.22 -21.78
CA ARG A 308 21.18 1.02 -22.54
C ARG A 308 21.46 1.50 -23.97
N ALA A 309 22.70 1.90 -24.20
CA ALA A 309 23.28 2.07 -25.53
C ALA A 309 23.45 0.70 -26.21
#